data_AF-A0A4Q6EDA1-F1
#
_entry.id   AF-A0A4Q6EDA1-F1
#
_cell.length_a   1.000
_cell.length_b   1.000
_cell.length_c   1.000
_cell.angle_alpha   90.00
_cell.angle_beta   90.00
_cell.angle_gamma   90.00
#
_symmetry.space_group_name_H-M   'P 1'
#
loop_
_entity.id
_entity.type
_entity.pdbx_description
1 polymer ?
#
loop_
_entity_poly.entity_id
_entity_poly.type
_entity_poly.pdbx_seq_one_letter_code
_entity_poly.pdbx_strand_id
1 'polypeptide(L)'
;MKTTIILLLASISLSAYAQKTTNIQEAAVWAPENVKVDGKLTEWNDTFQAMNKSVQLFYTVSNDDKNLYLTIRSNTQQAGNKLVAGGLNFTINAAGKKNEDNAVIITYPAANISALSSLVAPPVRQEGYTGRPRETVDPALVAEVQRTAIEAAKEIKVKGVKEIKDSLLSIYNEYGFKGLINFDAKGNVTYELAVPLKYLHLSDGTAFAYNIKLKGIGGNSLNPIPAPLGGGGSGIPQPEPNETITRDARVITNPASSGGGGGGFTAGPGSTRPADSIGLQDMMYPTDFWGKYTLAKK
;
A
#
# COMPACT_ATOMS: atom_id res chain seq x y z
N MET A 1 18.18 -24.97 -68.10
CA MET A 1 18.36 -24.21 -66.84
C MET A 1 17.06 -24.28 -66.06
N LYS A 2 17.05 -24.98 -64.91
CA LYS A 2 15.93 -24.96 -63.96
C LYS A 2 16.54 -24.80 -62.58
N THR A 3 16.48 -23.59 -62.06
CA THR A 3 17.01 -23.22 -60.75
C THR A 3 15.94 -23.55 -59.72
N THR A 4 16.12 -24.65 -58.98
CA THR A 4 15.24 -25.01 -57.87
C THR A 4 15.67 -24.23 -56.64
N ILE A 5 14.87 -23.26 -56.21
CA ILE A 5 15.05 -22.52 -54.95
C ILE A 5 14.45 -23.36 -53.83
N ILE A 6 15.29 -23.85 -52.92
CA ILE A 6 14.87 -24.49 -51.67
C ILE A 6 14.65 -23.37 -50.64
N LEU A 7 13.39 -23.09 -50.31
CA LEU A 7 13.03 -22.18 -49.23
C LEU A 7 12.96 -22.98 -47.93
N LEU A 8 14.04 -22.95 -47.14
CA LEU A 8 14.06 -23.54 -45.80
C LEU A 8 13.45 -22.53 -44.80
N LEU A 9 12.15 -22.68 -44.49
CA LEU A 9 11.52 -21.98 -43.37
C LEU A 9 12.08 -22.54 -42.05
N ALA A 10 13.10 -21.88 -41.50
CA ALA A 10 13.49 -22.08 -40.12
C ALA A 10 12.42 -21.44 -39.22
N SER A 11 11.45 -22.25 -38.77
CA SER A 11 10.55 -21.90 -37.69
C SER A 11 11.35 -21.77 -36.40
N ILE A 12 11.86 -20.56 -36.14
CA ILE A 12 12.40 -20.17 -34.85
C ILE A 12 11.20 -20.14 -33.89
N SER A 13 11.05 -21.22 -33.13
CA SER A 13 10.17 -21.27 -31.97
C SER A 13 10.65 -20.21 -30.98
N LEU A 14 10.10 -19.00 -31.09
CA LEU A 14 10.18 -17.99 -30.05
C LEU A 14 9.51 -18.60 -28.83
N SER A 15 10.31 -19.19 -27.95
CA SER A 15 9.89 -19.54 -26.60
C SER A 15 9.51 -18.24 -25.91
N ALA A 16 8.24 -17.88 -25.99
CA ALA A 16 7.66 -16.84 -25.15
C ALA A 16 7.76 -17.34 -23.71
N TYR A 17 8.80 -16.92 -22.99
CA TYR A 17 8.90 -17.09 -21.56
C TYR A 17 7.86 -16.18 -20.88
N ALA A 18 6.60 -16.56 -20.97
CA ALA A 18 5.59 -16.09 -20.04
C ALA A 18 5.75 -16.89 -18.74
N GLN A 19 6.87 -16.68 -18.03
CA GLN A 19 7.04 -17.21 -16.69
C GLN A 19 5.97 -16.57 -15.81
N LYS A 20 5.01 -17.39 -15.39
CA LYS A 20 3.96 -17.01 -14.45
C LYS A 20 4.65 -16.49 -13.19
N THR A 21 4.52 -15.18 -12.93
CA THR A 21 5.10 -14.55 -11.74
C THR A 21 4.48 -15.20 -10.50
N THR A 22 5.31 -15.71 -9.61
CA THR A 22 4.85 -16.39 -8.39
C THR A 22 4.26 -15.37 -7.40
N ASN A 23 3.46 -15.86 -6.45
CA ASN A 23 2.87 -14.99 -5.42
C ASN A 23 3.89 -14.55 -4.36
N ILE A 24 4.98 -15.32 -4.22
CA ILE A 24 6.10 -15.06 -3.31
C ILE A 24 7.39 -15.36 -4.10
N GLN A 25 8.37 -14.47 -4.00
CA GLN A 25 9.69 -14.67 -4.59
C GLN A 25 10.38 -15.92 -4.01
N GLU A 26 10.85 -16.80 -4.90
CA GLU A 26 11.45 -18.09 -4.52
C GLU A 26 12.98 -18.05 -4.55
N ALA A 27 13.56 -17.32 -5.52
CA ALA A 27 15.00 -17.24 -5.71
C ALA A 27 15.61 -16.03 -4.99
N ALA A 28 16.82 -16.23 -4.44
CA ALA A 28 17.67 -15.14 -4.00
C ALA A 28 18.19 -14.37 -5.23
N VAL A 29 18.28 -13.04 -5.14
CA VAL A 29 18.69 -12.19 -6.26
C VAL A 29 19.80 -11.25 -5.83
N TRP A 30 20.94 -11.34 -6.50
CA TRP A 30 21.98 -10.32 -6.38
C TRP A 30 21.49 -9.03 -7.04
N ALA A 31 21.63 -7.90 -6.35
CA ALA A 31 21.21 -6.62 -6.87
C ALA A 31 22.04 -6.21 -8.12
N PRO A 32 21.46 -5.47 -9.08
CA PRO A 32 22.21 -4.94 -10.22
C PRO A 32 23.43 -4.13 -9.78
N GLU A 33 24.43 -3.99 -10.64
CA GLU A 33 25.58 -3.13 -10.31
C GLU A 33 25.17 -1.65 -10.28
N ASN A 34 25.75 -0.88 -9.36
CA ASN A 34 25.55 0.56 -9.23
C ASN A 34 24.09 1.00 -8.97
N VAL A 35 23.34 0.24 -8.15
CA VAL A 35 21.97 0.60 -7.75
C VAL A 35 21.87 2.07 -7.29
N LYS A 36 20.97 2.81 -7.92
CA LYS A 36 20.54 4.14 -7.49
C LYS A 36 19.11 4.05 -6.97
N VAL A 37 18.88 4.54 -5.76
CA VAL A 37 17.54 4.65 -5.18
C VAL A 37 16.96 5.99 -5.62
N ASP A 38 16.48 6.06 -6.85
CA ASP A 38 15.95 7.27 -7.49
C ASP A 38 14.47 7.15 -7.92
N GLY A 39 13.82 6.08 -7.46
CA GLY A 39 12.45 5.72 -7.74
C GLY A 39 12.23 5.22 -9.16
N LYS A 40 13.28 5.09 -9.99
CA LYS A 40 13.18 4.54 -11.33
C LYS A 40 13.62 3.09 -11.31
N LEU A 41 12.94 2.25 -12.08
CA LEU A 41 13.19 0.80 -12.09
C LEU A 41 14.08 0.40 -13.28
N THR A 42 14.96 1.30 -13.71
CA THR A 42 15.75 1.13 -14.94
C THR A 42 16.77 0.00 -14.78
N GLU A 43 17.43 -0.06 -13.64
CA GLU A 43 18.45 -1.07 -13.31
C GLU A 43 17.86 -2.48 -13.20
N TRP A 44 16.54 -2.60 -13.03
CA TRP A 44 15.80 -3.86 -12.97
C TRP A 44 15.11 -4.21 -14.29
N ASN A 45 15.25 -3.37 -15.33
CA ASN A 45 14.60 -3.55 -16.63
C ASN A 45 13.09 -3.82 -16.55
N ASP A 46 12.43 -3.24 -15.54
CA ASP A 46 11.01 -3.48 -15.25
C ASP A 46 10.63 -4.96 -15.00
N THR A 47 11.62 -5.76 -14.57
CA THR A 47 11.45 -7.19 -14.24
C THR A 47 11.36 -7.39 -12.73
N PHE A 48 10.46 -8.28 -12.31
CA PHE A 48 10.21 -8.56 -10.89
C PHE A 48 10.14 -10.06 -10.64
N GLN A 49 10.59 -10.47 -9.46
CA GLN A 49 10.63 -11.88 -9.08
C GLN A 49 9.24 -12.42 -8.70
N ALA A 50 8.34 -11.58 -8.22
CA ALA A 50 7.01 -11.99 -7.80
C ALA A 50 5.97 -10.89 -7.99
N MET A 51 4.70 -11.32 -8.09
CA MET A 51 3.53 -10.46 -8.01
C MET A 51 2.60 -11.01 -6.93
N ASN A 52 2.53 -10.31 -5.80
CA ASN A 52 1.72 -10.76 -4.68
C ASN A 52 0.27 -10.26 -4.85
N LYS A 53 -0.67 -11.19 -4.88
CA LYS A 53 -2.09 -10.91 -5.11
C LYS A 53 -2.78 -10.24 -3.91
N SER A 54 -2.29 -10.43 -2.69
CA SER A 54 -2.90 -9.84 -1.49
C SER A 54 -2.64 -8.34 -1.42
N VAL A 55 -1.44 -7.91 -1.80
CA VAL A 55 -1.06 -6.48 -1.80
C VAL A 55 -1.11 -5.84 -3.18
N GLN A 56 -1.29 -6.62 -4.25
CA GLN A 56 -1.33 -6.16 -5.65
C GLN A 56 -0.08 -5.36 -6.05
N LEU A 57 1.09 -5.90 -5.68
CA LEU A 57 2.40 -5.34 -5.99
C LEU A 57 3.26 -6.35 -6.75
N PHE A 58 3.91 -5.90 -7.82
CA PHE A 58 5.11 -6.54 -8.32
C PHE A 58 6.26 -6.16 -7.40
N TYR A 59 7.11 -7.11 -7.04
CA TYR A 59 8.22 -6.84 -6.14
C TYR A 59 9.44 -7.74 -6.37
N THR A 60 10.60 -7.24 -5.97
CA THR A 60 11.84 -7.99 -5.82
C THR A 60 12.53 -7.58 -4.52
N VAL A 61 12.90 -8.57 -3.72
CA VAL A 61 13.89 -8.44 -2.65
C VAL A 61 15.24 -8.87 -3.23
N SER A 62 16.26 -8.04 -3.12
CA SER A 62 17.61 -8.33 -3.59
C SER A 62 18.65 -7.80 -2.62
N ASN A 63 19.91 -8.21 -2.74
CA ASN A 63 20.99 -7.67 -1.92
C ASN A 63 22.29 -7.50 -2.70
N ASP A 64 23.13 -6.59 -2.22
CA ASP A 64 24.56 -6.56 -2.51
C ASP A 64 25.35 -6.84 -1.21
N ASP A 65 26.63 -6.49 -1.18
CA ASP A 65 27.49 -6.63 0.02
C ASP A 65 27.11 -5.70 1.18
N LYS A 66 26.34 -4.64 0.93
CA LYS A 66 26.12 -3.53 1.88
C LYS A 66 24.66 -3.36 2.26
N ASN A 67 23.73 -3.66 1.36
CA ASN A 67 22.33 -3.31 1.46
C ASN A 67 21.42 -4.48 1.07
N LEU A 68 20.29 -4.55 1.76
CA LEU A 68 19.10 -5.22 1.30
C LEU A 68 18.22 -4.20 0.57
N TYR A 69 17.70 -4.59 -0.59
CA TYR A 69 16.84 -3.77 -1.42
C TYR A 69 15.44 -4.35 -1.48
N LEU A 70 14.44 -3.46 -1.46
CA LEU A 70 13.07 -3.77 -1.84
C LEU A 70 12.67 -2.84 -2.99
N THR A 71 12.32 -3.44 -4.12
CA THR A 71 11.87 -2.73 -5.33
C THR A 71 10.46 -3.18 -5.64
N ILE A 72 9.58 -2.22 -5.93
CA ILE A 72 8.15 -2.45 -6.08
C ILE A 72 7.61 -1.62 -7.26
N ARG A 73 6.65 -2.21 -7.96
CA ARG A 73 5.69 -1.47 -8.80
C ARG A 73 4.27 -1.85 -8.44
N SER A 74 3.39 -0.87 -8.31
CA SER A 74 1.96 -1.13 -8.10
C SER A 74 1.34 -1.81 -9.32
N ASN A 75 0.56 -2.87 -9.11
CA ASN A 75 -0.22 -3.52 -10.17
C ASN A 75 -1.58 -2.84 -10.39
N THR A 76 -2.09 -2.12 -9.38
CA THR A 76 -3.39 -1.45 -9.43
C THR A 76 -3.30 -0.05 -8.84
N GLN A 77 -4.21 0.83 -9.26
CA GLN A 77 -4.34 2.17 -8.69
C GLN A 77 -4.60 2.12 -7.17
N GLN A 78 -5.38 1.15 -6.70
CA GLN A 78 -5.67 0.97 -5.27
C GLN A 78 -4.41 0.68 -4.45
N ALA A 79 -3.55 -0.22 -4.93
CA ALA A 79 -2.29 -0.53 -4.26
C ALA A 79 -1.32 0.65 -4.29
N GLY A 80 -1.23 1.35 -5.43
CA GLY A 80 -0.45 2.58 -5.56
C GLY A 80 -0.92 3.66 -4.58
N ASN A 81 -2.23 3.89 -4.51
CA ASN A 81 -2.83 4.87 -3.60
C ASN A 81 -2.55 4.52 -2.13
N LYS A 82 -2.65 3.24 -1.73
CA LYS A 82 -2.29 2.80 -0.37
C LYS A 82 -0.82 2.98 -0.07
N LEU A 83 0.06 2.67 -1.02
CA LEU A 83 1.50 2.83 -0.87
C LEU A 83 1.87 4.30 -0.67
N VAL A 84 1.30 5.20 -1.49
CA VAL A 84 1.52 6.64 -1.38
C VAL A 84 0.90 7.18 -0.09
N ALA A 85 -0.40 6.98 0.15
CA ALA A 85 -1.11 7.65 1.23
C ALA A 85 -0.95 7.00 2.61
N GLY A 86 -0.83 5.68 2.67
CA GLY A 86 -0.65 4.92 3.91
C GLY A 86 0.81 4.64 4.25
N GLY A 87 1.66 4.52 3.24
CA GLY A 87 3.02 4.00 3.38
C GLY A 87 3.07 2.47 3.41
N LEU A 88 4.28 1.94 3.38
CA LEU A 88 4.58 0.51 3.43
C LEU A 88 5.46 0.20 4.64
N ASN A 89 5.14 -0.86 5.37
CA ASN A 89 6.04 -1.47 6.34
C ASN A 89 6.79 -2.63 5.67
N PHE A 90 8.12 -2.53 5.68
CA PHE A 90 9.01 -3.64 5.37
C PHE A 90 9.64 -4.14 6.66
N THR A 91 9.19 -5.31 7.10
CA THR A 91 9.67 -5.94 8.33
C THR A 91 10.65 -7.05 7.99
N ILE A 92 11.78 -7.10 8.70
CA ILE A 92 12.80 -8.13 8.58
C ILE A 92 12.98 -8.81 9.94
N ASN A 93 12.77 -10.12 9.99
CA ASN A 93 13.03 -10.93 11.18
C ASN A 93 14.18 -11.90 10.89
N ALA A 94 15.36 -11.58 11.44
CA ALA A 94 16.60 -12.34 11.25
C ALA A 94 16.51 -13.79 11.73
N ALA A 95 15.63 -14.08 12.70
CA ALA A 95 15.41 -15.45 13.21
C ALA A 95 14.52 -16.31 12.29
N GLY A 96 14.06 -15.77 11.16
CA GLY A 96 13.22 -16.51 10.21
C GLY A 96 11.76 -16.69 10.67
N LYS A 97 11.35 -16.00 11.75
CA LYS A 97 10.00 -16.05 12.30
C LYS A 97 9.07 -15.09 11.57
N LYS A 98 7.84 -15.53 11.28
CA LYS A 98 6.80 -14.71 10.64
C LYS A 98 6.05 -13.86 11.67
N ASN A 99 6.80 -13.08 12.44
CA ASN A 99 6.26 -12.16 13.44
C ASN A 99 7.20 -10.94 13.59
N GLU A 100 6.74 -9.94 14.34
CA GLU A 100 7.46 -8.68 14.52
C GLU A 100 8.39 -8.69 15.76
N ASP A 101 8.49 -9.81 16.48
CA ASP A 101 9.31 -9.93 17.69
C ASP A 101 10.80 -9.80 17.33
N ASN A 102 11.48 -8.82 17.93
CA ASN A 102 12.88 -8.47 17.63
C ASN A 102 13.15 -8.22 16.14
N ALA A 103 12.13 -7.84 15.37
CA ALA A 103 12.27 -7.52 13.97
C ALA A 103 12.70 -6.05 13.76
N VAL A 104 13.40 -5.81 12.66
CA VAL A 104 13.65 -4.46 12.16
C VAL A 104 12.47 -4.08 11.25
N ILE A 105 11.83 -2.94 11.50
CA ILE A 105 10.68 -2.47 10.74
C ILE A 105 11.02 -1.12 10.13
N ILE A 106 10.95 -1.05 8.81
CA ILE A 106 11.14 0.18 8.04
C ILE A 106 9.79 0.59 7.47
N THR A 107 9.33 1.79 7.82
CA THR A 107 8.14 2.40 7.22
C THR A 107 8.56 3.50 6.26
N TYR A 108 8.18 3.37 5.00
CA TYR A 108 8.38 4.41 3.99
C TYR A 108 7.22 4.41 2.98
N PRO A 109 6.75 5.59 2.54
CA PRO A 109 6.90 6.89 3.21
C PRO A 109 6.32 6.87 4.64
N ALA A 110 6.98 7.56 5.56
CA ALA A 110 6.50 7.72 6.94
C ALA A 110 5.63 8.98 7.14
N ALA A 111 5.69 9.93 6.20
CA ALA A 111 4.96 11.19 6.28
C ALA A 111 3.44 10.99 6.34
N ASN A 112 2.75 11.92 7.00
CA ASN A 112 1.29 11.91 7.06
C ASN A 112 0.70 12.42 5.73
N ILE A 113 0.71 11.54 4.73
CA ILE A 113 0.18 11.76 3.37
C ILE A 113 -1.37 11.82 3.39
N SER A 114 -1.96 11.93 4.58
CA SER A 114 -3.36 12.25 4.87
C SER A 114 -3.89 13.49 4.15
N ALA A 115 -3.07 14.51 3.87
CA ALA A 115 -3.48 15.63 3.00
C ALA A 115 -3.64 15.23 1.52
N LEU A 116 -2.86 14.23 1.09
CA LEU A 116 -2.88 13.62 -0.23
C LEU A 116 -3.96 12.55 -0.36
N SER A 117 -4.43 11.95 0.74
CA SER A 117 -5.65 11.11 0.73
C SER A 117 -6.85 11.87 0.15
N SER A 118 -6.94 13.18 0.41
CA SER A 118 -7.94 14.08 -0.14
C SER A 118 -7.74 14.38 -1.63
N LEU A 119 -6.51 14.22 -2.14
CA LEU A 119 -6.12 14.47 -3.54
C LEU A 119 -6.16 13.20 -4.41
N VAL A 120 -6.05 12.04 -3.77
CA VAL A 120 -5.99 10.71 -4.41
C VAL A 120 -7.35 9.99 -4.31
N ALA A 121 -8.24 10.42 -3.42
CA ALA A 121 -9.63 10.02 -3.44
C ALA A 121 -10.33 10.65 -4.65
N PRO A 122 -11.04 9.87 -5.49
CA PRO A 122 -11.91 10.47 -6.50
C PRO A 122 -12.92 11.38 -5.78
N PRO A 123 -13.29 12.54 -6.35
CA PRO A 123 -14.25 13.43 -5.73
C PRO A 123 -15.51 12.65 -5.42
N VAL A 124 -15.84 12.54 -4.12
CA VAL A 124 -17.10 11.97 -3.67
C VAL A 124 -18.19 12.81 -4.29
N ARG A 125 -18.90 12.26 -5.28
CA ARG A 125 -20.10 12.90 -5.78
C ARG A 125 -21.06 12.97 -4.61
N GLN A 126 -21.36 14.19 -4.16
CA GLN A 126 -22.58 14.45 -3.42
C GLN A 126 -23.73 13.98 -4.33
N GLU A 127 -24.44 12.94 -3.91
CA GLU A 127 -25.58 12.40 -4.66
C GLU A 127 -26.54 13.55 -4.97
N GLY A 128 -26.64 13.89 -6.26
CA GLY A 128 -27.45 15.02 -6.72
C GLY A 128 -27.02 15.62 -8.06
N TYR A 129 -25.78 15.43 -8.51
CA TYR A 129 -25.32 16.05 -9.76
C TYR A 129 -25.39 15.11 -10.97
N THR A 130 -26.33 15.44 -11.85
CA THR A 130 -26.63 14.92 -13.19
C THR A 130 -25.47 14.25 -13.94
N GLY A 131 -25.71 13.00 -14.37
CA GLY A 131 -25.39 12.36 -15.67
C GLY A 131 -24.17 12.73 -16.54
N ARG A 132 -23.17 13.48 -16.08
CA ARG A 132 -21.99 13.75 -16.91
C ARG A 132 -21.10 12.51 -16.99
N PRO A 133 -20.64 12.12 -18.19
CA PRO A 133 -19.60 11.11 -18.37
C PRO A 133 -18.39 11.43 -17.48
N ARG A 134 -17.62 10.42 -17.09
CA ARG A 134 -16.35 10.59 -16.38
C ARG A 134 -15.49 11.56 -17.19
N GLU A 135 -15.48 12.85 -16.81
CA GLU A 135 -14.55 13.81 -17.37
C GLU A 135 -13.15 13.23 -17.12
N THR A 136 -12.39 13.09 -18.20
CA THR A 136 -10.98 12.73 -18.15
C THR A 136 -10.31 13.70 -17.18
N VAL A 137 -9.78 13.17 -16.07
CA VAL A 137 -9.05 13.98 -15.09
C VAL A 137 -7.93 14.71 -15.84
N ASP A 138 -7.81 16.02 -15.63
CA ASP A 138 -6.79 16.85 -16.28
C ASP A 138 -5.39 16.25 -16.03
N PRO A 139 -4.62 15.90 -17.08
CA PRO A 139 -3.26 15.38 -16.94
C PRO A 139 -2.34 16.30 -16.12
N ALA A 140 -2.54 17.62 -16.18
CA ALA A 140 -1.76 18.58 -15.41
C ALA A 140 -2.05 18.46 -13.90
N LEU A 141 -3.31 18.24 -13.53
CA LEU A 141 -3.69 17.98 -12.13
C LEU A 141 -3.10 16.66 -11.64
N VAL A 142 -3.13 15.60 -12.45
CA VAL A 142 -2.52 14.31 -12.09
C VAL A 142 -1.02 14.46 -11.83
N ALA A 143 -0.31 15.16 -12.73
CA ALA A 143 1.12 15.40 -12.58
C ALA A 143 1.45 16.21 -11.31
N GLU A 144 0.63 17.20 -10.97
CA GLU A 144 0.81 18.00 -9.75
C GLU A 144 0.57 17.18 -8.47
N VAL A 145 -0.44 16.32 -8.46
CA VAL A 145 -0.69 15.39 -7.33
C VAL A 145 0.48 14.43 -7.16
N GLN A 146 1.00 13.87 -8.27
CA GLN A 146 2.16 12.99 -8.25
C GLN A 146 3.42 13.69 -7.72
N ARG A 147 3.69 14.91 -8.20
CA ARG A 147 4.80 15.74 -7.73
C ARG A 147 4.70 16.02 -6.24
N THR A 148 3.52 16.42 -5.77
CA THR A 148 3.25 16.68 -4.35
C THR A 148 3.46 15.42 -3.50
N ALA A 149 3.06 14.25 -4.01
CA ALA A 149 3.29 12.98 -3.33
C ALA A 149 4.77 12.66 -3.12
N ILE A 150 5.58 12.83 -4.18
CA ILE A 150 7.03 12.63 -4.12
C ILE A 150 7.66 13.62 -3.13
N GLU A 151 7.23 14.89 -3.16
CA GLU A 151 7.76 15.94 -2.27
C GLU A 151 7.38 15.75 -0.80
N ALA A 152 6.27 15.06 -0.52
CA ALA A 152 5.85 14.71 0.83
C ALA A 152 6.59 13.48 1.37
N ALA A 153 7.06 12.58 0.49
CA ALA A 153 7.71 11.32 0.85
C ALA A 153 9.19 11.47 1.25
N LYS A 154 9.47 12.36 2.23
CA LYS A 154 10.82 12.73 2.67
C LYS A 154 11.29 12.08 3.97
N GLU A 155 10.46 11.25 4.57
CA GLU A 155 10.73 10.64 5.87
C GLU A 155 10.62 9.11 5.82
N ILE A 156 11.55 8.44 6.49
CA ILE A 156 11.63 7.00 6.71
C ILE A 156 11.55 6.78 8.22
N LYS A 157 10.66 5.91 8.68
CA LYS A 157 10.62 5.51 10.09
C LYS A 157 11.28 4.15 10.27
N VAL A 158 12.21 4.04 11.22
CA VAL A 158 12.95 2.81 11.52
C VAL A 158 12.68 2.41 12.97
N LYS A 159 12.27 1.15 13.19
CA LYS A 159 12.12 0.54 14.51
C LYS A 159 12.98 -0.72 14.60
N GLY A 160 13.42 -1.06 15.81
CA GLY A 160 14.18 -2.28 16.07
C GLY A 160 15.70 -2.14 15.91
N VAL A 161 16.21 -0.92 15.68
CA VAL A 161 17.65 -0.63 15.56
C VAL A 161 18.07 0.23 16.76
N LYS A 162 18.98 -0.26 17.60
CA LYS A 162 19.34 0.38 18.89
C LYS A 162 20.23 1.60 18.71
N GLU A 163 21.03 1.59 17.65
CA GLU A 163 21.99 2.64 17.28
C GLU A 163 21.29 3.91 16.81
N ILE A 164 20.02 3.80 16.39
CA ILE A 164 19.21 4.91 15.88
C ILE A 164 18.34 5.43 17.02
N LYS A 165 18.72 6.57 17.59
CA LYS A 165 17.98 7.20 18.70
C LYS A 165 16.68 7.83 18.23
N ASP A 166 16.73 8.57 17.11
CA ASP A 166 15.53 9.11 16.48
C ASP A 166 15.03 8.14 15.41
N SER A 167 13.89 7.50 15.68
CA SER A 167 13.28 6.55 14.77
C SER A 167 12.80 7.19 13.46
N LEU A 168 12.63 8.51 13.38
CA LEU A 168 12.17 9.20 12.18
C LEU A 168 13.36 9.87 11.48
N LEU A 169 13.68 9.37 10.29
CA LEU A 169 14.85 9.78 9.52
C LEU A 169 14.41 10.54 8.27
N SER A 170 15.15 11.58 7.90
CA SER A 170 15.08 12.13 6.55
C SER A 170 15.54 11.08 5.53
N ILE A 171 15.03 11.12 4.29
CA ILE A 171 15.59 10.35 3.17
C ILE A 171 17.06 10.70 2.88
N TYR A 172 17.55 11.83 3.41
CA TYR A 172 18.97 12.20 3.47
C TYR A 172 19.49 12.04 4.91
N ASN A 173 19.74 10.81 5.34
CA ASN A 173 20.25 10.50 6.68
C ASN A 173 21.67 9.93 6.66
N GLU A 174 22.36 10.05 7.79
CA GLU A 174 23.71 9.52 8.02
C GLU A 174 23.77 8.00 8.19
N TYR A 175 22.63 7.37 8.50
CA TYR A 175 22.54 5.93 8.75
C TYR A 175 22.60 5.11 7.45
N GLY A 176 22.29 5.73 6.30
CA GLY A 176 22.37 5.11 4.97
C GLY A 176 21.08 4.43 4.52
N PHE A 177 19.98 4.59 5.25
CA PHE A 177 18.65 4.20 4.75
C PHE A 177 18.28 5.11 3.59
N LYS A 178 17.81 4.54 2.49
CA LYS A 178 17.34 5.31 1.34
C LYS A 178 15.98 4.80 0.93
N GLY A 179 15.06 5.70 0.63
CA GLY A 179 13.74 5.38 0.13
C GLY A 179 13.33 6.43 -0.88
N LEU A 180 12.79 6.00 -2.01
CA LEU A 180 12.13 6.89 -2.96
C LEU A 180 10.86 6.26 -3.53
N ILE A 181 9.85 7.08 -3.75
CA ILE A 181 8.71 6.75 -4.60
C ILE A 181 8.75 7.60 -5.87
N ASN A 182 8.20 7.07 -6.95
CA ASN A 182 7.98 7.80 -8.19
C ASN A 182 6.76 7.23 -8.93
N PHE A 183 6.48 7.74 -10.12
CA PHE A 183 5.41 7.25 -11.00
C PHE A 183 6.00 6.92 -12.37
N ASP A 184 5.64 5.75 -12.91
CA ASP A 184 5.99 5.40 -14.28
C ASP A 184 5.12 6.13 -15.31
N ALA A 185 5.44 5.98 -16.60
CA ALA A 185 4.69 6.62 -17.68
C ALA A 185 3.21 6.17 -17.78
N LYS A 186 2.83 5.08 -17.11
CA LYS A 186 1.46 4.56 -17.03
C LYS A 186 0.75 5.03 -15.75
N GLY A 187 1.43 5.82 -14.90
CA GLY A 187 0.92 6.29 -13.62
C GLY A 187 0.96 5.24 -12.50
N ASN A 188 1.66 4.12 -12.68
CA ASN A 188 1.89 3.17 -11.59
C ASN A 188 2.93 3.74 -10.64
N VAL A 189 2.71 3.53 -9.34
CA VAL A 189 3.69 3.90 -8.33
C VAL A 189 4.87 2.94 -8.40
N THR A 190 6.06 3.49 -8.52
CA THR A 190 7.33 2.80 -8.33
C THR A 190 7.87 3.13 -6.95
N TYR A 191 8.51 2.16 -6.32
CA TYR A 191 9.01 2.27 -4.96
C TYR A 191 10.34 1.55 -4.87
N GLU A 192 11.30 2.21 -4.22
CA GLU A 192 12.61 1.65 -3.93
C GLU A 192 13.00 1.94 -2.50
N LEU A 193 13.57 0.94 -1.83
CA LEU A 193 14.10 1.05 -0.49
C LEU A 193 15.44 0.30 -0.42
N ALA A 194 16.47 0.96 0.09
CA ALA A 194 17.74 0.34 0.48
C ALA A 194 17.90 0.41 1.99
N VAL A 195 18.17 -0.76 2.59
CA VAL A 195 18.36 -0.95 4.02
C VAL A 195 19.78 -1.48 4.26
N PRO A 196 20.64 -0.76 4.98
CA PRO A 196 22.00 -1.24 5.25
C PRO A 196 22.00 -2.54 6.05
N LEU A 197 22.69 -3.57 5.54
CA LEU A 197 22.73 -4.92 6.14
C LEU A 197 23.25 -4.91 7.58
N LYS A 198 24.14 -3.97 7.90
CA LYS A 198 24.72 -3.81 9.25
C LYS A 198 23.68 -3.64 10.36
N TYR A 199 22.47 -3.17 10.04
CA TYR A 199 21.38 -3.00 11.01
C TYR A 199 20.43 -4.20 11.11
N LEU A 200 20.57 -5.20 10.24
CA LEU A 200 19.61 -6.31 10.14
C LEU A 200 20.04 -7.56 10.93
N HIS A 201 21.28 -7.59 11.44
CA HIS A 201 21.84 -8.71 12.20
C HIS A 201 21.65 -10.07 11.50
N LEU A 202 21.75 -10.09 10.18
CA LEU A 202 21.58 -11.28 9.36
C LEU A 202 22.82 -12.17 9.46
N SER A 203 22.59 -13.49 9.47
CA SER A 203 23.65 -14.49 9.41
C SER A 203 23.80 -15.01 8.00
N ASP A 204 25.04 -15.15 7.53
CA ASP A 204 25.32 -15.64 6.19
C ASP A 204 24.73 -17.04 5.96
N GLY A 205 24.15 -17.23 4.77
CA GLY A 205 23.55 -18.50 4.36
C GLY A 205 22.27 -18.89 5.12
N THR A 206 21.82 -18.10 6.08
CA THR A 206 20.58 -18.36 6.82
C THR A 206 19.43 -17.56 6.23
N ALA A 207 18.29 -18.24 6.03
CA ALA A 207 17.09 -17.59 5.58
C ALA A 207 16.47 -16.73 6.70
N PHE A 208 16.16 -15.47 6.41
CA PHE A 208 15.35 -14.61 7.27
C PHE A 208 13.92 -14.53 6.73
N ALA A 209 12.99 -14.09 7.58
CA ALA A 209 11.62 -13.83 7.18
C ALA A 209 11.43 -12.34 6.92
N TYR A 210 10.62 -12.01 5.92
CA TYR A 210 10.22 -10.63 5.66
C TYR A 210 8.70 -10.51 5.54
N ASN A 211 8.18 -9.33 5.86
CA ASN A 211 6.80 -8.95 5.62
C ASN A 211 6.76 -7.66 4.82
N ILE A 212 5.88 -7.64 3.81
CA ILE A 212 5.55 -6.43 3.08
C ILE A 212 4.09 -6.12 3.38
N LYS A 213 3.84 -5.00 4.06
CA LYS A 213 2.52 -4.58 4.53
C LYS A 213 2.21 -3.19 4.01
N LEU A 214 1.24 -3.10 3.11
CA LEU A 214 0.63 -1.84 2.71
C LEU A 214 -0.30 -1.37 3.83
N LYS A 215 -0.09 -0.16 4.31
CA LYS A 215 -0.93 0.43 5.35
C LYS A 215 -2.25 0.90 4.74
N GLY A 216 -3.30 0.80 5.55
CA GLY A 216 -4.59 1.42 5.22
C GLY A 216 -4.53 2.93 5.39
N ILE A 217 -5.37 3.63 4.64
CA ILE A 217 -5.50 5.09 4.67
C ILE A 217 -6.51 5.41 5.76
N GLY A 218 -6.10 6.07 6.85
CA GLY A 218 -7.00 6.50 7.93
C GLY A 218 -6.71 5.97 9.33
N GLY A 219 -5.80 4.99 9.48
CA GLY A 219 -5.47 4.37 10.77
C GLY A 219 -4.77 5.28 11.79
N ASN A 220 -4.30 6.47 11.39
CA ASN A 220 -3.57 7.40 12.26
C ASN A 220 -4.20 8.79 12.38
N SER A 221 -5.34 9.09 11.73
CA SER A 221 -5.87 10.47 11.70
C SER A 221 -7.39 10.60 11.66
N LEU A 222 -8.15 9.50 11.77
CA LEU A 222 -9.57 9.61 12.05
C LEU A 222 -9.77 9.32 13.54
N ASN A 223 -9.78 10.39 14.36
CA ASN A 223 -10.80 10.42 15.42
C ASN A 223 -12.10 9.96 14.76
N PRO A 224 -12.86 9.01 15.34
CA PRO A 224 -14.09 8.55 14.73
C PRO A 224 -14.92 9.79 14.46
N ILE A 225 -15.13 10.09 13.17
CA ILE A 225 -16.17 11.03 12.76
C ILE A 225 -17.41 10.46 13.45
N PRO A 226 -18.08 11.20 14.35
CA PRO A 226 -19.33 10.71 14.93
C PRO A 226 -20.18 10.30 13.74
N ALA A 227 -20.58 9.03 13.71
CA ALA A 227 -21.44 8.51 12.66
C ALA A 227 -22.55 9.56 12.43
N PRO A 228 -22.81 10.00 11.18
CA PRO A 228 -23.87 10.96 10.96
C PRO A 228 -25.14 10.33 11.51
N LEU A 229 -25.62 10.89 12.63
CA LEU A 229 -26.90 10.58 13.22
C LEU A 229 -27.91 10.59 12.08
N GLY A 230 -28.53 9.43 11.87
CA GLY A 230 -29.41 9.18 10.76
C GLY A 230 -30.43 10.29 10.59
N GLY A 231 -30.66 10.67 9.34
CA GLY A 231 -31.77 11.53 8.97
C GLY A 231 -33.10 10.90 9.38
N GLY A 232 -33.74 11.48 10.38
CA GLY A 232 -35.19 11.59 10.47
C GLY A 232 -35.51 13.05 10.17
N GLY A 233 -36.26 13.39 9.13
CA GLY A 233 -37.66 13.00 9.02
C GLY A 233 -38.48 14.17 9.58
N SER A 234 -39.09 14.91 8.66
CA SER A 234 -39.97 16.06 8.90
C SER A 234 -40.98 15.83 10.03
N GLY A 235 -41.21 16.84 10.88
CA GLY A 235 -42.38 16.81 11.75
C GLY A 235 -42.39 17.79 12.92
N ILE A 236 -43.10 18.91 12.70
CA ILE A 236 -43.87 19.70 13.69
C ILE A 236 -43.07 20.71 14.56
N PRO A 237 -43.46 22.00 14.59
CA PRO A 237 -42.90 22.99 15.51
C PRO A 237 -43.47 22.77 16.90
N GLN A 238 -42.60 22.58 17.89
CA GLN A 238 -43.00 22.47 19.29
C GLN A 238 -42.93 23.86 19.96
N PRO A 239 -43.98 24.27 20.71
CA PRO A 239 -44.00 25.53 21.42
C PRO A 239 -43.12 25.48 22.67
N GLU A 240 -42.47 26.60 22.97
CA GLU A 240 -41.72 26.84 24.21
C GLU A 240 -42.54 26.51 25.47
N PRO A 241 -41.96 25.82 26.46
CA PRO A 241 -42.43 25.89 27.83
C PRO A 241 -41.39 26.52 28.75
N ASN A 242 -41.73 27.74 29.14
CA ASN A 242 -41.55 28.38 30.44
C ASN A 242 -40.98 27.48 31.55
N GLU A 243 -39.94 27.99 32.21
CA GLU A 243 -39.31 27.44 33.40
C GLU A 243 -40.31 27.30 34.55
N THR A 244 -40.35 26.13 35.20
CA THR A 244 -40.49 26.00 36.66
C THR A 244 -39.98 24.64 37.08
N ILE A 245 -38.78 24.60 37.66
CA ILE A 245 -38.23 23.44 38.35
C ILE A 245 -38.79 23.42 39.78
N THR A 246 -39.54 22.37 40.14
CA THR A 246 -39.63 21.94 41.54
C THR A 246 -39.67 20.41 41.68
N ARG A 247 -38.67 19.91 42.39
CA ARG A 247 -38.68 18.89 43.46
C ARG A 247 -39.19 17.46 43.21
N ASP A 248 -38.23 16.57 43.50
CA ASP A 248 -38.33 15.38 44.35
C ASP A 248 -38.91 14.06 43.82
N ALA A 249 -38.09 13.02 44.08
CA ALA A 249 -38.44 11.70 44.59
C ALA A 249 -38.35 10.48 43.63
N ARG A 250 -37.38 9.64 44.02
CA ARG A 250 -37.46 8.17 44.20
C ARG A 250 -37.34 7.23 42.99
N VAL A 251 -36.29 6.40 43.09
CA VAL A 251 -36.25 4.92 43.05
C VAL A 251 -37.15 4.23 42.02
N ILE A 252 -36.57 3.36 41.17
CA ILE A 252 -36.98 1.95 40.94
C ILE A 252 -36.10 1.29 39.83
N THR A 253 -35.41 0.23 40.26
CA THR A 253 -35.03 -1.05 39.61
C THR A 253 -34.88 -1.23 38.09
N ASN A 254 -33.79 -1.90 37.68
CA ASN A 254 -33.68 -2.75 36.48
C ASN A 254 -34.81 -3.82 36.45
N PRO A 255 -35.34 -4.24 35.28
CA PRO A 255 -34.69 -5.35 34.55
C PRO A 255 -34.92 -5.44 33.01
N ALA A 256 -34.07 -6.27 32.40
CA ALA A 256 -34.35 -7.20 31.29
C ALA A 256 -34.74 -6.73 29.87
N SER A 257 -33.96 -7.28 28.92
CA SER A 257 -34.34 -7.90 27.65
C SER A 257 -35.14 -7.12 26.60
N SER A 258 -34.47 -6.84 25.49
CA SER A 258 -34.89 -7.07 24.09
C SER A 258 -33.75 -6.51 23.23
N GLY A 259 -33.29 -7.10 22.15
CA GLY A 259 -33.89 -8.05 21.23
C GLY A 259 -33.60 -7.51 19.83
N GLY A 260 -32.92 -8.30 18.99
CA GLY A 260 -32.81 -8.08 17.55
C GLY A 260 -31.79 -7.01 17.12
N GLY A 261 -31.02 -7.17 16.05
CA GLY A 261 -30.98 -8.23 15.07
C GLY A 261 -29.80 -7.98 14.15
N GLY A 262 -29.08 -9.05 13.81
CA GLY A 262 -28.09 -9.02 12.74
C GLY A 262 -28.78 -8.76 11.42
N GLY A 263 -28.48 -7.63 10.79
CA GLY A 263 -28.81 -7.36 9.39
C GLY A 263 -27.67 -7.82 8.51
N GLY A 264 -27.73 -9.07 8.06
CA GLY A 264 -26.85 -9.59 7.02
C GLY A 264 -27.09 -8.87 5.71
N PHE A 265 -26.00 -8.42 5.08
CA PHE A 265 -26.00 -7.91 3.72
C PHE A 265 -26.31 -9.07 2.75
N THR A 266 -27.57 -9.26 2.39
CA THR A 266 -27.94 -10.04 1.21
C THR A 266 -27.78 -9.15 -0.02
N ALA A 267 -26.62 -9.23 -0.66
CA ALA A 267 -26.41 -8.74 -2.01
C ALA A 267 -27.27 -9.58 -2.97
N GLY A 268 -28.22 -8.94 -3.66
CA GLY A 268 -29.00 -9.58 -4.71
C GLY A 268 -28.14 -9.97 -5.91
N PRO A 269 -28.48 -11.03 -6.64
CA PRO A 269 -27.72 -11.50 -7.80
C PRO A 269 -28.02 -10.56 -8.98
N GLY A 270 -27.06 -9.70 -9.34
CA GLY A 270 -27.21 -8.83 -10.51
C GLY A 270 -26.41 -7.54 -10.50
N SER A 271 -25.74 -7.16 -9.40
CA SER A 271 -24.83 -6.02 -9.44
C SER A 271 -23.47 -6.44 -9.99
N THR A 272 -23.31 -6.37 -11.31
CA THR A 272 -21.99 -6.21 -11.92
C THR A 272 -21.41 -4.90 -11.44
N ARG A 273 -20.73 -4.92 -10.28
CA ARG A 273 -19.90 -3.79 -9.84
C ARG A 273 -18.88 -3.55 -10.95
N PRO A 274 -18.72 -2.30 -11.43
CA PRO A 274 -17.63 -1.98 -12.33
C PRO A 274 -16.33 -2.41 -11.65
N ALA A 275 -15.40 -3.02 -12.40
CA ALA A 275 -14.10 -3.45 -11.90
C ALA A 275 -13.29 -2.31 -11.24
N ASP A 276 -13.74 -1.06 -11.40
CA ASP A 276 -13.06 0.16 -11.00
C ASP A 276 -13.74 0.90 -9.84
N SER A 277 -14.76 0.32 -9.18
CA SER A 277 -15.24 0.90 -7.92
C SER A 277 -14.17 0.67 -6.86
N ILE A 278 -13.33 1.68 -6.64
CA ILE A 278 -12.43 1.76 -5.50
C ILE A 278 -13.29 1.61 -4.25
N GLY A 279 -13.31 0.40 -3.68
CA GLY A 279 -13.97 0.14 -2.42
C GLY A 279 -13.24 0.97 -1.38
N LEU A 280 -13.84 2.06 -0.91
CA LEU A 280 -13.27 2.90 0.15
C LEU A 280 -12.84 2.01 1.34
N GLN A 281 -13.63 0.97 1.62
CA GLN A 281 -13.33 -0.06 2.62
C GLN A 281 -11.98 -0.77 2.41
N ASP A 282 -11.63 -1.12 1.17
CA ASP A 282 -10.39 -1.84 0.84
C ASP A 282 -9.14 -0.94 0.97
N MET A 283 -9.35 0.38 0.85
CA MET A 283 -8.31 1.39 1.11
C MET A 283 -8.06 1.59 2.60
N MET A 284 -9.05 1.37 3.48
CA MET A 284 -8.94 1.59 4.93
C MET A 284 -8.13 0.50 5.65
N TYR A 285 -8.16 -0.74 5.16
CA TYR A 285 -7.53 -1.87 5.85
C TYR A 285 -6.12 -2.16 5.35
N PRO A 286 -5.17 -2.51 6.24
CA PRO A 286 -3.86 -2.96 5.81
C PRO A 286 -3.96 -4.32 5.10
N THR A 287 -3.04 -4.54 4.16
CA THR A 287 -2.88 -5.81 3.45
C THR A 287 -1.42 -6.20 3.48
N ASP A 288 -1.12 -7.47 3.75
CA ASP A 288 0.26 -7.92 3.87
C ASP A 288 0.47 -9.38 3.42
N PHE A 289 1.73 -9.76 3.37
CA PHE A 289 2.14 -11.15 3.23
C PHE A 289 3.55 -11.36 3.80
N TRP A 290 3.84 -12.60 4.19
CA TRP A 290 5.17 -13.00 4.65
C TRP A 290 5.90 -13.86 3.61
N GLY A 291 7.16 -13.54 3.36
CA GLY A 291 8.08 -14.35 2.59
C GLY A 291 9.30 -14.78 3.41
N LYS A 292 10.18 -15.55 2.78
CA LYS A 292 11.52 -15.86 3.28
C LYS A 292 12.54 -15.48 2.22
N TYR A 293 13.73 -15.09 2.66
CA TYR A 293 14.83 -14.73 1.77
C TYR A 293 16.15 -15.16 2.39
N THR A 294 17.06 -15.65 1.57
CA THR A 294 18.45 -15.90 1.93
C THR A 294 19.30 -14.94 1.11
N LEU A 295 20.29 -14.30 1.72
CA LEU A 295 21.19 -13.40 0.99
C LEU A 295 21.80 -14.12 -0.21
N ALA A 296 21.66 -13.51 -1.39
CA ALA A 296 22.32 -13.94 -2.60
C ALA A 296 23.84 -13.78 -2.44
N LYS A 297 24.59 -14.63 -3.13
CA LYS A 297 26.05 -14.58 -3.20
C LYS A 297 26.45 -14.18 -4.61
N LYS A 298 27.53 -13.39 -4.71
CA LYS A 298 28.19 -13.08 -5.99
C LYS A 298 29.07 -14.24 -6.42
#